data_AF-A0A1C6IM71-F1
#
_entry.id   AF-A0A1C6IM71-F1
#
_cell.length_a   1.000
_cell.length_b   1.000
_cell.length_c   1.000
_cell.angle_alpha   90.00
_cell.angle_beta   90.00
_cell.angle_gamma   90.00
#
_symmetry.space_group_name_H-M   'P 1'
#
loop_
_entity.id
_entity.type
_entity.pdbx_description
1 polymer ?
#
loop_
_entity_poly.entity_id
_entity_poly.type
_entity_poly.pdbx_seq_one_letter_code
_entity_poly.pdbx_strand_id
1 'polypeptide(L)'
;MHTVIAAEALFFVLAFAKGAGIMLGYDILRAFRRGFPHGGRLVAAEDFFYWVFAWIFVFLMFRDRNYGQIRGYVLAALILGMLFYILLFSRRILLVFSTFFGFLSRMIAGLFRLILMPAGKSVKKLRKMVRKALKKKIKQVRMVIVKK
;
A
#
# COMPACT_ATOMS: atom_id res chain seq x y z
N MET A 1 47.23 4.84 0.74
CA MET A 1 46.34 5.90 1.27
C MET A 1 45.23 6.28 0.28
N HIS A 2 45.50 6.50 -1.02
CA HIS A 2 44.47 6.89 -2.00
C HIS A 2 43.29 5.91 -2.15
N THR A 3 43.52 4.60 -2.04
CA THR A 3 42.47 3.57 -2.20
C THR A 3 41.49 3.51 -1.03
N VAL A 4 41.92 3.89 0.18
CA VAL A 4 41.10 3.86 1.40
C VAL A 4 40.08 4.99 1.38
N ILE A 5 40.51 6.20 1.01
CA ILE A 5 39.64 7.38 0.91
C ILE A 5 38.59 7.18 -0.20
N ALA A 6 38.99 6.62 -1.34
CA ALA A 6 38.07 6.32 -2.44
C ALA A 6 37.02 5.27 -2.04
N ALA A 7 37.42 4.23 -1.29
CA ALA A 7 36.48 3.24 -0.77
C ALA A 7 35.47 3.87 0.19
N GLU A 8 35.92 4.70 1.13
CA GLU A 8 35.06 5.40 2.09
C GLU A 8 34.09 6.39 1.43
N ALA A 9 34.53 7.10 0.39
CA ALA A 9 33.65 7.96 -0.41
C ALA A 9 32.59 7.14 -1.16
N LEU A 10 32.96 6.00 -1.76
CA LEU A 10 32.01 5.12 -2.44
C LEU A 10 30.99 4.53 -1.45
N PHE A 11 31.41 4.22 -0.23
CA PHE A 11 30.53 3.83 0.85
C PHE A 11 29.52 4.91 1.22
N PHE A 12 29.96 6.16 1.31
CA PHE A 12 29.10 7.30 1.58
C PHE A 12 28.02 7.46 0.49
N VAL A 13 28.41 7.38 -0.79
CA VAL A 13 27.46 7.49 -1.91
C VAL A 13 26.46 6.33 -1.92
N LEU A 14 26.90 5.11 -1.62
CA LEU A 14 26.01 3.96 -1.51
C LEU A 14 25.02 4.10 -0.34
N ALA A 15 25.46 4.62 0.81
CA ALA A 15 24.61 4.89 1.96
C ALA A 15 23.56 5.96 1.65
N PHE A 16 23.98 7.03 0.96
CA PHE A 16 23.09 8.08 0.46
C PHE A 16 22.03 7.52 -0.51
N ALA A 17 22.45 6.71 -1.49
CA ALA A 17 21.55 6.09 -2.45
C ALA A 17 20.55 5.14 -1.76
N LYS A 18 21.00 4.37 -0.76
CA LYS A 18 20.13 3.51 0.05
C LYS A 18 19.12 4.30 0.88
N GLY A 19 19.53 5.43 1.48
CA GLY A 19 18.63 6.34 2.18
C GLY A 19 17.53 6.90 1.27
N ALA A 20 17.91 7.34 0.07
CA ALA A 20 16.95 7.77 -0.95
C ALA A 20 16.01 6.62 -1.39
N GLY A 21 16.54 5.40 -1.53
CA GLY A 21 15.77 4.20 -1.88
C GLY A 21 14.69 3.84 -0.84
N ILE A 22 14.95 4.05 0.44
CA ILE A 22 13.95 3.86 1.51
C ILE A 22 12.80 4.87 1.32
N MET A 23 13.10 6.15 1.07
CA MET A 23 12.02 7.12 0.83
C MET A 23 11.25 6.84 -0.46
N LEU A 24 11.93 6.33 -1.49
CA LEU A 24 11.28 5.89 -2.73
C LEU A 24 10.30 4.73 -2.48
N GLY A 25 10.71 3.71 -1.73
CA GLY A 25 9.83 2.59 -1.39
C GLY A 25 8.61 3.05 -0.58
N TYR A 26 8.81 3.99 0.34
CA TYR A 26 7.71 4.58 1.11
C TYR A 26 6.72 5.36 0.23
N ASP A 27 7.21 6.14 -0.74
CA ASP A 27 6.37 6.88 -1.68
C ASP A 27 5.58 5.94 -2.60
N ILE A 28 6.14 4.78 -2.99
CA ILE A 28 5.41 3.74 -3.72
C ILE A 28 4.25 3.20 -2.87
N LEU A 29 4.48 2.85 -1.60
CA LEU A 29 3.41 2.39 -0.71
C LEU A 29 2.34 3.48 -0.51
N ARG A 30 2.75 4.74 -0.39
CA ARG A 30 1.82 5.87 -0.30
C ARG A 30 1.00 6.04 -1.58
N ALA A 31 1.60 5.85 -2.75
CA ALA A 31 0.89 5.88 -4.03
C ALA A 31 -0.05 4.69 -4.22
N PHE A 32 0.35 3.48 -3.80
CA PHE A 32 -0.49 2.28 -3.77
C PHE A 32 -1.75 2.49 -2.93
N ARG A 33 -1.62 3.10 -1.74
CA ARG A 33 -2.76 3.46 -0.87
C ARG A 33 -3.74 4.43 -1.49
N ARG A 34 -3.29 5.34 -2.35
CA ARG A 34 -4.18 6.24 -3.10
C ARG A 34 -4.94 5.51 -4.21
N GLY A 35 -4.30 4.53 -4.84
CA GLY A 35 -4.94 3.67 -5.84
C GLY A 35 -5.98 2.75 -5.23
N PHE A 36 -5.66 2.10 -4.11
CA PHE A 36 -6.53 1.16 -3.42
C PHE A 36 -6.81 1.64 -1.98
N PRO A 37 -7.92 2.36 -1.76
CA PRO A 37 -8.32 2.75 -0.42
C PRO A 37 -8.76 1.50 0.37
N HIS A 38 -7.86 1.00 1.21
CA HIS A 38 -8.10 -0.08 2.17
C HIS A 38 -8.41 0.49 3.56
N GLY A 39 -9.00 -0.31 4.46
CA GLY A 39 -9.30 0.11 5.84
C GLY A 39 -8.03 0.49 6.61
N GLY A 40 -8.10 1.49 7.50
CA GLY A 40 -6.93 2.05 8.20
C GLY A 40 -6.08 1.05 9.00
N ARG A 41 -6.66 -0.09 9.42
CA ARG A 41 -5.94 -1.18 10.10
C ARG A 41 -4.94 -1.90 9.17
N LEU A 42 -5.30 -2.09 7.91
CA LEU A 42 -4.41 -2.71 6.91
C LEU A 42 -3.27 -1.76 6.57
N VAL A 43 -3.58 -0.46 6.41
CA VAL A 43 -2.57 0.58 6.19
C VAL A 43 -1.54 0.62 7.32
N ALA A 44 -1.99 0.52 8.57
CA ALA A 44 -1.10 0.50 9.73
C ALA A 44 -0.21 -0.75 9.75
N ALA A 45 -0.76 -1.92 9.38
CA ALA A 45 0.01 -3.16 9.29
C ALA A 45 1.09 -3.08 8.20
N GLU A 46 0.75 -2.60 7.00
CA GLU A 46 1.69 -2.39 5.90
C GLU A 46 2.83 -1.44 6.31
N ASP A 47 2.51 -0.33 6.98
CA ASP A 47 3.50 0.64 7.44
C ASP A 47 4.43 0.02 8.48
N PHE A 48 3.88 -0.73 9.44
CA PHE A 48 4.66 -1.45 10.43
C PHE A 48 5.65 -2.43 9.79
N PHE A 49 5.17 -3.29 8.89
CA PHE A 49 6.05 -4.24 8.19
C PHE A 49 7.10 -3.49 7.37
N TYR A 50 6.72 -2.43 6.66
CA TYR A 50 7.65 -1.64 5.86
C TYR A 50 8.77 -1.05 6.70
N TRP A 51 8.46 -0.44 7.84
CA TRP A 51 9.47 0.12 8.73
C TRP A 51 10.36 -0.97 9.33
N VAL A 52 9.80 -2.13 9.70
CA VAL A 52 10.60 -3.28 10.15
C VAL A 52 11.58 -3.72 9.05
N PHE A 53 11.12 -3.85 7.80
CA PHE A 53 11.99 -4.16 6.66
C PHE A 53 13.03 -3.08 6.41
N ALA A 54 12.67 -1.80 6.52
CA ALA A 54 13.60 -0.69 6.35
C ALA A 54 14.70 -0.72 7.43
N TRP A 55 14.35 -0.96 8.69
CA TRP A 55 15.31 -1.13 9.78
C TRP A 55 16.25 -2.31 9.54
N ILE A 56 15.71 -3.48 9.16
CA ILE A 56 16.52 -4.66 8.82
C ILE A 56 17.44 -4.36 7.63
N PHE A 57 16.95 -3.69 6.58
CA PHE A 57 17.74 -3.33 5.40
C PHE A 57 18.90 -2.39 5.74
N VAL A 58 18.65 -1.38 6.58
CA VAL A 58 19.69 -0.48 7.09
C VAL A 58 20.69 -1.25 7.95
N PHE A 59 20.21 -2.14 8.82
CA PHE A 59 21.06 -2.95 9.68
C PHE A 59 21.97 -3.91 8.88
N LEU A 60 21.42 -4.61 7.88
CA LEU A 60 22.19 -5.48 6.98
C LEU A 60 23.25 -4.70 6.20
N MET A 61 22.91 -3.48 5.75
CA MET A 61 23.90 -2.59 5.12
C MET A 61 25.09 -2.28 6.06
N PHE A 62 24.83 -2.05 7.34
CA PHE A 62 25.90 -1.83 8.33
C PHE A 62 26.72 -3.10 8.59
N ARG A 63 26.06 -4.26 8.65
CA ARG A 63 26.70 -5.55 8.91
C ARG A 63 27.65 -5.95 7.77
N ASP A 64 27.15 -5.94 6.53
CA ASP A 64 27.87 -6.54 5.39
C ASP A 64 29.09 -5.72 4.93
N ARG A 65 29.16 -4.43 5.30
CA ARG A 65 30.19 -3.51 4.79
C ARG A 65 31.13 -2.95 5.85
N ASN A 66 30.81 -3.07 7.14
CA ASN A 66 31.61 -2.47 8.21
C ASN A 66 31.78 -3.38 9.45
N TYR A 67 31.52 -4.69 9.35
CA TYR A 67 31.55 -5.61 10.51
C TYR A 67 30.68 -5.14 11.69
N GLY A 68 29.62 -4.35 11.42
CA GLY A 68 28.75 -3.78 12.45
C GLY A 68 29.26 -2.48 13.11
N GLN A 69 30.39 -1.90 12.67
CA GLN A 69 30.81 -0.58 13.16
C GLN A 69 29.94 0.53 12.57
N ILE A 70 29.15 1.17 13.44
CA ILE A 70 28.31 2.32 13.08
C ILE A 70 29.20 3.55 12.96
N ARG A 71 29.63 3.85 11.74
CA ARG A 71 30.35 5.09 11.45
C ARG A 71 29.35 6.23 11.28
N GLY A 72 29.43 7.28 12.12
CA GLY A 72 28.45 8.37 12.14
C GLY A 72 28.24 9.07 10.80
N TYR A 73 29.28 9.16 9.96
CA TYR A 73 29.17 9.75 8.62
C TYR A 73 28.29 8.93 7.67
N VAL A 74 28.17 7.61 7.86
CA VAL A 74 27.28 6.74 7.06
C VAL A 74 25.82 6.99 7.42
N LEU A 75 25.53 7.19 8.71
CA LEU A 75 24.21 7.57 9.18
C LEU A 75 23.82 8.97 8.66
N ALA A 76 24.77 9.91 8.70
CA ALA A 76 24.57 11.25 8.13
C ALA A 76 24.30 11.18 6.61
N ALA A 77 25.05 10.36 5.86
CA ALA A 77 24.82 10.14 4.44
C ALA A 77 23.42 9.60 4.15
N LEU A 78 22.96 8.64 4.97
CA LEU A 78 21.64 8.02 4.84
C LEU A 78 20.51 9.03 5.08
N ILE A 79 20.61 9.83 6.15
CA ILE A 79 19.65 10.90 6.46
C ILE A 79 19.67 11.98 5.37
N LEU A 80 20.86 12.38 4.90
CA LEU A 80 21.00 13.33 3.79
C LEU A 80 20.36 12.79 2.50
N GLY A 81 20.54 11.51 2.18
CA GLY A 81 19.90 10.85 1.04
C GLY A 81 18.38 10.85 1.13
N MET A 82 17.85 10.58 2.34
CA MET A 82 16.42 10.68 2.60
C MET A 82 15.89 12.11 2.42
N LEU A 83 16.53 13.10 3.02
CA LEU A 83 16.13 14.52 2.91
C LEU A 83 16.20 15.02 1.47
N PHE A 84 17.29 14.73 0.78
CA PHE A 84 17.47 15.10 -0.62
C PHE A 84 16.36 14.51 -1.50
N TYR A 85 16.03 13.24 -1.30
CA TYR A 85 14.95 12.59 -2.02
C TYR A 85 13.59 13.24 -1.75
N ILE A 86 13.26 13.51 -0.48
CA ILE A 86 11.99 14.13 -0.09
C ILE A 86 11.84 15.52 -0.73
N LEU A 87 12.91 16.32 -0.76
CA LEU A 87 12.87 17.68 -1.25
C LEU A 87 12.79 17.76 -2.79
N LEU A 88 13.59 16.98 -3.52
CA LEU A 88 13.67 17.08 -4.98
C LEU A 88 12.69 16.14 -5.71
N PHE A 89 12.62 14.88 -5.28
CA PHE A 89 12.05 13.81 -6.09
C PHE A 89 10.66 13.36 -5.64
N SER A 90 10.36 13.44 -4.34
CA SER A 90 9.11 12.91 -3.78
C SER A 90 7.87 13.44 -4.51
N ARG A 91 7.78 14.75 -4.77
CA ARG A 91 6.61 15.32 -5.49
C ARG A 91 6.42 14.74 -6.89
N ARG A 92 7.49 14.56 -7.66
CA ARG A 92 7.43 14.06 -9.04
C ARG A 92 7.09 12.57 -9.05
N ILE A 93 7.79 11.79 -8.25
CA ILE A 93 7.61 10.34 -8.15
C ILE A 93 6.19 10.03 -7.67
N LEU A 94 5.76 10.66 -6.58
CA LEU A 94 4.44 10.42 -6.02
C LEU A 94 3.32 10.79 -7.00
N LEU A 95 3.48 11.82 -7.83
CA LEU A 95 2.52 12.15 -8.89
C LEU A 95 2.45 11.02 -9.94
N VAL A 96 3.59 10.63 -10.52
CA VAL A 96 3.67 9.57 -11.54
C VAL A 96 3.14 8.23 -11.02
N PHE A 97 3.55 7.81 -9.82
CA PHE A 97 3.08 6.56 -9.25
C PHE A 97 1.60 6.63 -8.87
N SER A 98 1.12 7.77 -8.36
CA SER A 98 -0.31 7.91 -8.03
C SER A 98 -1.21 7.86 -9.26
N THR A 99 -0.79 8.44 -10.38
CA THR A 99 -1.56 8.35 -11.64
C THR A 99 -1.53 6.93 -12.19
N PHE A 100 -0.39 6.24 -12.12
CA PHE A 100 -0.25 4.85 -12.51
C PHE A 100 -1.13 3.91 -11.67
N PHE A 101 -1.04 3.97 -10.34
CA PHE A 101 -1.88 3.15 -9.46
C PHE A 101 -3.36 3.51 -9.55
N GLY A 102 -3.70 4.79 -9.76
CA GLY A 102 -5.08 5.22 -10.00
C GLY A 102 -5.64 4.78 -11.36
N PHE A 103 -4.77 4.56 -12.36
CA PHE A 103 -5.16 3.90 -13.60
C PHE A 103 -5.42 2.41 -13.37
N LEU A 104 -4.49 1.73 -12.69
CA LEU A 104 -4.61 0.30 -12.39
C LEU A 104 -5.86 -0.01 -11.54
N SER A 105 -6.14 0.81 -10.52
CA SER A 105 -7.32 0.61 -9.67
C SER A 105 -8.62 0.81 -10.44
N ARG A 106 -8.67 1.74 -11.40
CA ARG A 106 -9.81 1.89 -12.31
C ARG A 106 -9.99 0.69 -13.23
N MET A 107 -8.91 0.09 -13.73
CA MET A 107 -8.99 -1.14 -14.53
C MET A 107 -9.57 -2.30 -13.70
N ILE A 108 -9.06 -2.52 -12.48
CA ILE A 108 -9.53 -3.57 -11.59
C ILE A 108 -10.97 -3.31 -11.14
N ALA A 109 -11.31 -2.08 -10.78
CA ALA A 109 -12.68 -1.70 -10.45
C ALA A 109 -13.62 -1.89 -11.64
N GLY A 110 -13.18 -1.58 -12.87
CA GLY A 110 -13.92 -1.85 -14.10
C GLY A 110 -14.20 -3.34 -14.29
N LEU A 111 -13.19 -4.20 -14.08
CA LEU A 111 -13.33 -5.65 -14.16
C LEU A 111 -14.29 -6.19 -13.09
N PHE A 112 -14.12 -5.77 -11.84
CA PHE A 112 -15.04 -6.11 -10.75
C PHE A 112 -16.46 -5.63 -11.04
N ARG A 113 -16.63 -4.43 -11.61
CA ARG A 113 -17.95 -3.88 -11.95
C ARG A 113 -18.60 -4.71 -13.05
N LEU A 114 -17.85 -5.13 -14.06
CA LEU A 114 -18.35 -6.01 -15.13
C LEU A 114 -18.87 -7.34 -14.57
N ILE A 115 -18.16 -7.92 -13.59
CA ILE A 115 -18.53 -9.20 -12.96
C ILE A 115 -19.68 -9.03 -11.94
N LEU A 116 -19.68 -7.97 -11.13
CA LEU A 116 -20.66 -7.75 -10.04
C LEU A 116 -21.95 -7.05 -10.49
N MET A 117 -21.95 -6.27 -11.58
CA MET A 117 -23.16 -5.66 -12.14
C MET A 117 -24.26 -6.67 -12.51
N PRO A 118 -23.97 -7.80 -13.18
CA PRO A 118 -25.00 -8.82 -13.43
C PRO A 118 -25.48 -9.47 -12.12
N ALA A 119 -24.58 -9.70 -11.16
CA ALA A 119 -24.93 -10.27 -9.86
C ALA A 119 -25.88 -9.35 -9.05
N GLY A 120 -25.64 -8.04 -9.04
CA GLY A 120 -26.47 -7.07 -8.30
C GLY A 120 -27.92 -6.99 -8.80
N LYS A 121 -28.14 -7.13 -10.13
CA LYS A 121 -29.49 -7.20 -10.70
C LYS A 121 -30.20 -8.51 -10.32
N SER A 122 -29.47 -9.62 -10.37
CA SER A 122 -29.98 -10.95 -9.98
C SER A 122 -30.37 -11.02 -8.50
N VAL A 123 -29.55 -10.44 -7.61
CA VAL A 123 -29.86 -10.37 -6.16
C VAL A 123 -31.10 -9.51 -5.89
N LYS A 124 -31.25 -8.36 -6.57
CA LYS A 124 -32.47 -7.54 -6.46
C LYS A 124 -33.72 -8.30 -6.92
N LYS A 125 -33.62 -9.07 -8.02
CA LYS A 125 -34.72 -9.89 -8.54
C LYS A 125 -35.11 -11.00 -7.55
N LEU A 126 -34.12 -11.72 -7.02
CA LEU A 126 -34.33 -12.76 -6.01
C LEU A 126 -34.97 -12.20 -4.73
N ARG A 127 -34.47 -11.08 -4.20
CA ARG A 127 -35.06 -10.39 -3.04
C ARG A 127 -36.52 -10.01 -3.28
N LYS A 128 -36.86 -9.53 -4.48
CA LYS A 128 -38.25 -9.17 -4.85
C LYS A 128 -39.16 -10.41 -4.88
N MET A 129 -38.67 -11.55 -5.38
CA MET A 129 -39.41 -12.81 -5.39
C MET A 129 -39.64 -13.36 -3.99
N VAL A 130 -38.60 -13.40 -3.14
CA VAL A 130 -38.71 -13.86 -1.75
C VAL A 130 -39.69 -12.99 -0.95
N ARG A 131 -39.65 -11.66 -1.12
CA ARG A 131 -40.59 -10.74 -0.45
C ARG A 131 -42.04 -10.98 -0.86
N LYS A 132 -42.29 -11.31 -2.14
CA LYS A 132 -43.63 -11.67 -2.64
C LYS A 132 -44.09 -13.01 -2.05
N ALA A 133 -43.23 -14.01 -2.01
CA ALA A 133 -43.53 -15.33 -1.44
C ALA A 133 -43.87 -15.24 0.06
N LEU A 134 -43.06 -14.49 0.83
CA LEU A 134 -43.31 -14.24 2.25
C LEU A 134 -44.64 -13.51 2.49
N LYS A 135 -44.94 -12.46 1.72
CA LYS A 135 -46.24 -11.76 1.80
C LYS A 135 -47.42 -12.69 1.51
N LYS A 136 -47.28 -13.61 0.54
CA LYS A 136 -48.31 -14.63 0.25
C LYS A 136 -48.50 -15.60 1.42
N LYS A 137 -47.42 -16.14 1.98
CA LYS A 137 -47.49 -17.05 3.14
C LYS A 137 -48.11 -16.36 4.36
N ILE A 138 -47.70 -15.13 4.67
CA ILE A 138 -48.28 -14.35 5.79
C ILE A 138 -49.78 -14.12 5.58
N LYS A 139 -50.22 -13.78 4.36
CA LYS A 139 -51.64 -13.58 4.06
C LYS A 139 -52.43 -14.88 4.21
N GLN A 140 -51.90 -16.02 3.76
CA GLN A 140 -52.51 -17.33 3.95
C GLN A 140 -52.66 -17.69 5.44
N VAL A 141 -51.60 -17.54 6.22
CA VAL A 141 -51.62 -17.80 7.67
C VAL A 141 -52.64 -16.91 8.37
N ARG A 142 -52.70 -15.61 8.03
CA ARG A 142 -53.67 -14.68 8.61
C ARG A 142 -55.13 -15.05 8.28
N MET A 143 -55.39 -15.56 7.08
CA MET A 143 -56.75 -16.02 6.72
C MET A 143 -57.17 -17.30 7.44
N VAL A 144 -56.22 -18.19 7.76
CA VAL A 144 -56.51 -19.41 8.54
C VAL A 144 -56.77 -19.07 10.01
N ILE A 145 -56.01 -18.13 10.59
CA ILE A 145 -56.19 -17.69 11.97
C ILE A 145 -57.50 -16.92 12.16
N VAL A 146 -57.91 -16.09 11.20
CA VAL A 146 -59.17 -15.29 11.29
C VAL A 146 -60.43 -16.12 11.03
N LYS A 147 -60.30 -17.32 10.44
CA LYS A 147 -61.42 -18.25 10.19
C LYS A 147 -61.71 -19.19 11.36
N LYS A 148 -60.89 -19.18 12.40
CA LYS A 148 -60.99 -20.02 13.60
C LYS A 148 -61.52 -19.17 14.74
#